data_AF-A0A813LFD7-F1
#
_entry.id   AF-A0A813LFD7-F1
#
_cell.length_a   1.000
_cell.length_b   1.000
_cell.length_c   1.000
_cell.angle_alpha   90.00
_cell.angle_beta   90.00
_cell.angle_gamma   90.00
#
_symmetry.space_group_name_H-M   'P 1'
#
loop_
_entity.id
_entity.type
_entity.pdbx_description
1 polymer ?
#
loop_
_entity_poly.entity_id
_entity_poly.type
_entity_poly.pdbx_seq_one_letter_code
_entity_poly.pdbx_strand_id
1 'polypeptide(L)'
;MPMAFGTAINSSMWASINIANKGVFYDFEPDVTFLSQHPKRISFPRNNAREYIQKIYGTAFGGMMLSNWYFKDLKTVANRAHSLLTDYKLSQDDINGMLEDVGLVGDDDYWASACRWVIKNEILWKNWIPDSTTCSEGYGLVDSAGSLLENRLQAVDCKICPVGRASTPMTDGKGPTRFCLQCPKGTSQGLPGEQECVPCDLGSYSAVPGSMACSLCAVGSYGNITGLSACSVCGNGTVSENLRSTNKAVKIHLEEEWVAYQGAVSLDACGCVKGARIDALGECLPCGKGLKCEGSGKVMVLEGFYAAADSPGSVFKCYGDAKRCPGGAPGTCAPGRDNETVACISCKSGLSPGDDGACKPCSSRNSAVFSMAIILTVLAIAVLYIFLRNEGQDGKSQSNSLLIASIAVGQCVTISQFLGVFRQLKIGWGSPFVDVLDFVSLLAFNFDWLSLSCVVTFPPWQMYAVRVFSVLKFIVVACCIQFLYVGLRKRFVDGLEMFVIVKVMGNLMMVFFISVAGAILAPFRCYTHPNGVSAVQDFGGVLCNSQGEHQKMLIVAGIALILPVSFLAIASYVVIVELPKRMQKADV
;
A
#
# COMPACT_ATOMS: atom_id res chain seq x y z
N MET A 1 77.64 46.65 -22.83
CA MET A 1 77.47 46.20 -24.23
C MET A 1 78.25 47.13 -25.12
N PRO A 2 79.02 46.65 -26.11
CA PRO A 2 79.61 47.54 -27.11
C PRO A 2 78.49 48.37 -27.78
N MET A 3 78.77 49.64 -28.03
CA MET A 3 77.82 50.58 -28.64
C MET A 3 77.40 50.03 -30.01
N ALA A 4 76.11 49.88 -30.27
CA ALA A 4 75.63 49.48 -31.59
C ALA A 4 75.81 50.67 -32.55
N PHE A 5 76.66 50.53 -33.57
CA PHE A 5 76.94 51.59 -34.55
C PHE A 5 76.01 51.55 -35.78
N GLY A 6 75.01 50.67 -35.79
CA GLY A 6 74.01 50.56 -36.85
C GLY A 6 72.92 49.54 -36.54
N THR A 7 71.77 49.67 -37.19
CA THR A 7 70.67 48.71 -37.12
C THR A 7 70.39 48.14 -38.51
N ALA A 8 70.16 46.83 -38.59
CA ALA A 8 69.66 46.18 -39.79
C ALA A 8 68.15 45.98 -39.67
N ILE A 9 67.41 46.21 -40.74
CA ILE A 9 65.94 46.10 -40.75
C ILE A 9 65.45 44.66 -40.91
N ASN A 10 66.31 43.74 -41.36
CA ASN A 10 66.03 42.32 -41.50
C ASN A 10 67.31 41.47 -41.41
N SER A 11 67.16 40.16 -41.31
CA SER A 11 68.25 39.19 -41.18
C SER A 11 69.19 39.16 -42.39
N SER A 12 68.67 39.31 -43.61
CA SER A 12 69.48 39.32 -44.84
C SER A 12 70.42 40.53 -44.90
N MET A 13 69.91 41.73 -44.59
CA MET A 13 70.70 42.95 -44.50
C MET A 13 71.71 42.86 -43.34
N TRP A 14 71.31 42.28 -42.21
CA TRP A 14 72.23 42.03 -41.10
C TRP A 14 73.38 41.11 -41.50
N ALA A 15 73.11 40.00 -42.18
CA ALA A 15 74.13 39.07 -42.64
C ALA A 15 75.08 39.73 -43.65
N SER A 16 74.55 40.41 -44.66
CA SER A 16 75.34 41.07 -45.71
C SER A 16 76.23 42.20 -45.18
N ILE A 17 75.74 43.03 -44.24
CA ILE A 17 76.55 44.06 -43.59
C ILE A 17 77.72 43.43 -42.82
N ASN A 18 77.48 42.36 -42.07
CA ASN A 18 78.51 41.72 -41.26
C ASN A 18 79.53 40.94 -42.10
N ILE A 19 79.10 40.28 -43.18
CA ILE A 19 80.00 39.64 -44.15
C ILE A 19 80.89 40.68 -44.84
N ALA A 20 80.31 41.80 -45.28
CA ALA A 20 81.07 42.84 -46.00
C ALA A 20 82.08 43.57 -45.10
N ASN A 21 81.72 43.87 -43.85
CA ASN A 21 82.50 44.75 -42.99
C ASN A 21 83.37 44.03 -41.95
N LYS A 22 83.28 42.70 -41.80
CA LYS A 22 83.99 41.92 -40.77
C LYS A 22 83.82 42.52 -39.36
N GLY A 23 82.59 42.87 -39.03
CA GLY A 23 82.23 43.56 -37.78
C GLY A 23 82.10 42.62 -36.57
N VAL A 24 81.89 43.22 -35.40
CA VAL A 24 81.46 42.52 -34.19
C VAL A 24 79.93 42.50 -34.17
N PHE A 25 79.34 41.31 -34.10
CA PHE A 25 77.90 41.11 -34.07
C PHE A 25 77.48 40.11 -32.99
N TYR A 26 76.18 40.09 -32.70
CA TYR A 26 75.58 39.08 -31.85
C TYR A 26 75.36 37.80 -32.66
N ASP A 27 75.78 36.66 -32.11
CA ASP A 27 75.66 35.35 -32.76
C ASP A 27 75.32 34.28 -31.72
N PHE A 28 74.78 33.14 -32.16
CA PHE A 28 74.46 31.99 -31.34
C PHE A 28 74.87 30.68 -32.02
N GLU A 29 74.97 29.60 -31.25
CA GLU A 29 75.35 28.28 -31.75
C GLU A 29 74.30 27.27 -31.26
N PRO A 30 73.72 26.42 -32.14
CA PRO A 30 74.04 26.23 -33.56
C PRO A 30 73.43 27.30 -34.49
N ASP A 31 74.23 27.82 -35.44
CA ASP A 31 73.81 28.71 -36.55
C ASP A 31 74.79 28.57 -37.73
N VAL A 32 74.29 28.68 -38.96
CA VAL A 32 75.08 28.44 -40.18
C VAL A 32 75.36 29.70 -41.00
N THR A 33 74.77 30.83 -40.62
CA THR A 33 74.75 32.08 -41.40
C THR A 33 76.16 32.57 -41.73
N PHE A 34 77.11 32.41 -40.81
CA PHE A 34 78.49 32.87 -40.96
C PHE A 34 79.54 31.77 -40.96
N LEU A 35 79.16 30.50 -41.13
CA LEU A 35 80.11 29.36 -41.13
C LEU A 35 81.32 29.60 -42.06
N SER A 36 81.07 30.13 -43.26
CA SER A 36 82.11 30.42 -44.27
C SER A 36 83.09 31.51 -43.87
N GLN A 37 82.73 32.38 -42.92
CA GLN A 37 83.55 33.49 -42.46
C GLN A 37 84.46 33.11 -41.27
N HIS A 38 84.31 31.90 -40.73
CA HIS A 38 85.03 31.41 -39.54
C HIS A 38 85.05 32.43 -38.38
N PRO A 39 83.88 32.90 -37.91
CA PRO A 39 83.78 33.90 -36.86
C PRO A 39 84.44 33.41 -35.57
N LYS A 40 85.09 34.32 -34.84
CA LYS A 40 85.71 34.02 -33.54
C LYS A 40 84.88 34.59 -32.41
N ARG A 41 84.54 33.75 -31.44
CA ARG A 41 83.82 34.18 -30.24
C ARG A 41 84.67 35.16 -29.43
N ILE A 42 84.10 36.30 -29.08
CA ILE A 42 84.74 37.25 -28.16
C ILE A 42 84.80 36.61 -26.76
N SER A 43 85.99 36.57 -26.18
CA SER A 43 86.21 36.03 -24.84
C SER A 43 85.83 37.06 -23.77
N PHE A 44 84.68 36.85 -23.13
CA PHE A 44 84.27 37.59 -21.94
C PHE A 44 84.77 36.89 -20.65
N PRO A 45 84.80 37.59 -19.48
CA PRO A 45 85.08 36.95 -18.19
C PRO A 45 84.16 35.74 -17.95
N ARG A 46 84.64 34.66 -17.32
CA ARG A 46 83.85 33.44 -17.10
C ARG A 46 82.51 33.73 -16.41
N ASN A 47 81.45 33.03 -16.83
CA ASN A 47 80.11 33.21 -16.29
C ASN A 47 80.08 33.12 -14.75
N ASN A 48 79.41 34.08 -14.11
CA ASN A 48 79.07 34.05 -12.70
C ASN A 48 77.54 34.05 -12.53
N ALA A 49 76.96 32.88 -12.31
CA ALA A 49 75.50 32.73 -12.19
C ALA A 49 74.88 33.57 -11.06
N ARG A 50 75.62 33.86 -9.98
CA ARG A 50 75.12 34.68 -8.87
C ARG A 50 74.91 36.15 -9.28
N GLU A 51 75.83 36.69 -10.07
CA GLU A 51 75.71 38.04 -10.62
C GLU A 51 74.49 38.14 -11.54
N TYR A 52 74.29 37.15 -12.41
CA TYR A 52 73.14 37.11 -13.32
C TYR A 52 71.79 37.09 -12.59
N ILE A 53 71.64 36.34 -11.48
CA ILE A 53 70.43 36.33 -10.65
C ILE A 53 70.16 37.71 -10.04
N GLN A 54 71.22 38.45 -9.70
CA GLN A 54 71.16 39.81 -9.17
C GLN A 54 71.06 40.88 -10.28
N LYS A 55 70.87 40.48 -11.55
CA LYS A 55 70.82 41.36 -12.72
C LYS A 55 72.12 42.14 -12.98
N ILE A 56 73.25 41.56 -12.62
CA ILE A 56 74.60 42.06 -12.91
C ILE A 56 75.14 41.25 -14.10
N TYR A 57 75.37 41.90 -15.24
CA TYR A 57 75.73 41.25 -16.51
C TYR A 57 77.20 41.52 -16.92
N GLY A 58 78.12 41.42 -15.97
CA GLY A 58 79.57 41.69 -16.19
C GLY A 58 80.37 40.50 -16.71
N THR A 59 79.81 39.29 -16.67
CA THR A 59 80.44 38.03 -17.08
C THR A 59 79.75 37.42 -18.30
N ALA A 60 80.41 36.48 -18.99
CA ALA A 60 79.88 35.77 -20.15
C ALA A 60 78.55 35.07 -19.83
N PHE A 61 77.70 34.88 -20.84
CA PHE A 61 76.52 34.04 -20.71
C PHE A 61 76.93 32.56 -20.57
N GLY A 62 76.33 31.84 -19.62
CA GLY A 62 76.68 30.45 -19.30
C GLY A 62 76.16 29.40 -20.29
N GLY A 63 75.48 29.83 -21.36
CA GLY A 63 74.76 28.94 -22.27
C GLY A 63 73.38 28.57 -21.76
N MET A 64 72.56 27.96 -22.62
CA MET A 64 71.27 27.39 -22.28
C MET A 64 71.15 25.99 -22.86
N MET A 65 70.51 25.09 -22.13
CA MET A 65 70.19 23.76 -22.65
C MET A 65 68.90 23.86 -23.49
N LEU A 66 68.96 23.41 -24.74
CA LEU A 66 67.76 23.25 -25.55
C LEU A 66 66.85 22.21 -24.88
N SER A 67 65.61 22.59 -24.59
CA SER A 67 64.64 21.77 -23.86
C SER A 67 63.31 21.78 -24.61
N ASN A 68 62.62 20.64 -24.59
CA ASN A 68 61.27 20.54 -25.12
C ASN A 68 60.28 20.96 -24.04
N TRP A 69 59.41 21.90 -24.39
CA TRP A 69 58.34 22.36 -23.50
C TRP A 69 57.03 21.88 -24.10
N TYR A 70 56.20 21.27 -23.26
CA TYR A 70 54.88 20.82 -23.65
C TYR A 70 53.84 21.27 -22.62
N PHE A 71 52.59 21.33 -23.07
CA PHE A 71 51.47 21.65 -22.21
C PHE A 71 51.37 20.66 -21.04
N LYS A 72 51.11 21.17 -19.82
CA LYS A 72 51.12 20.38 -18.57
C LYS A 72 50.30 19.08 -18.65
N ASP A 73 49.15 19.12 -19.30
CA ASP A 73 48.23 17.98 -19.40
C ASP A 73 48.37 17.23 -20.73
N LEU A 74 49.49 17.39 -21.46
CA LEU A 74 49.71 16.65 -22.71
C LEU A 74 49.73 15.13 -22.48
N LYS A 75 50.23 14.68 -21.33
CA LYS A 75 50.24 13.25 -20.97
C LYS A 75 48.84 12.63 -20.93
N THR A 76 47.85 13.37 -20.44
CA THR A 76 46.46 12.91 -20.36
C THR A 76 45.72 13.03 -21.68
N VAL A 77 45.96 14.11 -22.44
CA VAL A 77 45.29 14.33 -23.73
C VAL A 77 45.89 13.48 -24.86
N ALA A 78 47.20 13.27 -24.86
CA ALA A 78 47.93 12.57 -25.91
C ALA A 78 49.20 11.88 -25.36
N ASN A 79 49.03 10.80 -24.59
CA ASN A 79 50.14 10.08 -23.95
C ASN A 79 51.24 9.66 -24.94
N ARG A 80 50.87 9.19 -26.14
CA ARG A 80 51.87 8.79 -27.17
C ARG A 80 52.74 9.97 -27.63
N ALA A 81 52.14 11.15 -27.79
CA ALA A 81 52.89 12.36 -28.13
C ALA A 81 53.75 12.84 -26.97
N HIS A 82 53.25 12.72 -25.73
CA HIS A 82 54.02 13.01 -24.52
C HIS A 82 55.26 12.12 -24.38
N SER A 83 55.12 10.80 -24.57
CA SER A 83 56.26 9.87 -24.57
C SER A 83 57.25 10.20 -25.68
N LEU A 84 56.78 10.42 -26.91
CA LEU A 84 57.63 10.82 -28.04
C LEU A 84 58.45 12.07 -27.73
N LEU A 85 57.83 13.13 -27.19
CA LEU A 85 58.52 14.38 -26.85
C LEU A 85 59.49 14.25 -25.67
N THR A 86 59.28 13.27 -24.80
CA THR A 86 60.18 12.96 -23.68
C THR A 86 61.45 12.28 -24.17
N ASP A 87 61.33 11.40 -25.16
CA ASP A 87 62.45 10.64 -25.72
C ASP A 87 63.14 11.37 -26.90
N TYR A 88 62.45 12.32 -27.54
CA TYR A 88 62.95 13.15 -28.64
C TYR A 88 64.17 13.98 -28.22
N LYS A 89 65.32 13.69 -28.84
CA LYS A 89 66.60 14.36 -28.58
C LYS A 89 67.40 14.48 -29.87
N LEU A 90 67.63 15.72 -30.32
CA LEU A 90 68.56 16.00 -31.42
C LEU A 90 69.94 16.32 -30.86
N SER A 91 70.99 15.76 -31.48
CA SER A 91 72.36 16.17 -31.17
C SER A 91 72.68 17.52 -31.81
N GLN A 92 73.72 18.19 -31.33
CA GLN A 92 74.19 19.44 -31.95
C GLN A 92 74.61 19.21 -33.40
N ASP A 93 75.21 18.06 -33.72
CA ASP A 93 75.61 17.67 -35.07
C ASP A 93 74.39 17.47 -35.99
N ASP A 94 73.30 16.90 -35.48
CA ASP A 94 72.04 16.77 -36.24
C ASP A 94 71.46 18.14 -36.59
N ILE A 95 71.46 19.06 -35.62
CA ILE A 95 70.95 20.42 -35.82
C ILE A 95 71.83 21.18 -36.81
N ASN A 96 73.16 21.14 -36.63
CA ASN A 96 74.12 21.76 -37.55
C ASN A 96 73.96 21.20 -38.97
N GLY A 97 73.89 19.88 -39.13
CA GLY A 97 73.75 19.24 -40.43
C GLY A 97 72.44 19.61 -41.15
N MET A 98 71.32 19.71 -40.41
CA MET A 98 70.05 20.17 -40.99
C MET A 98 70.09 21.65 -41.40
N LEU A 99 70.73 22.50 -40.60
CA LEU A 99 70.89 23.91 -40.92
C LEU A 99 71.83 24.11 -42.13
N GLU A 100 72.92 23.34 -42.22
CA GLU A 100 73.85 23.36 -43.36
C GLU A 100 73.16 22.93 -44.65
N ASP A 101 72.31 21.90 -44.59
CA ASP A 101 71.51 21.44 -45.74
C ASP A 101 70.59 22.54 -46.28
N VAL A 102 69.96 23.33 -45.40
CA VAL A 102 69.18 24.51 -45.80
C VAL A 102 70.07 25.58 -46.43
N GLY A 103 71.25 25.85 -45.83
CA GLY A 103 72.20 26.85 -46.33
C GLY A 103 72.84 26.52 -47.69
N LEU A 104 72.97 25.24 -48.04
CA LEU A 104 73.60 24.76 -49.28
C LEU A 104 72.65 24.69 -50.47
N VAL A 105 71.36 24.41 -50.23
CA VAL A 105 70.37 24.19 -51.29
C VAL A 105 69.81 25.52 -51.83
N GLY A 106 69.99 26.63 -51.11
CA GLY A 106 69.58 27.97 -51.55
C GLY A 106 68.05 28.13 -51.66
N ASP A 107 67.31 27.22 -51.04
CA ASP A 107 65.85 27.22 -50.96
C ASP A 107 65.51 27.19 -49.47
N ASP A 108 64.69 28.12 -48.99
CA ASP A 108 64.26 28.22 -47.58
C ASP A 108 63.30 27.07 -47.17
N ASP A 109 63.47 25.89 -47.77
CA ASP A 109 62.64 24.72 -47.55
C ASP A 109 63.14 23.86 -46.38
N TYR A 110 62.85 24.37 -45.18
CA TYR A 110 63.08 23.67 -43.92
C TYR A 110 62.39 22.29 -43.88
N TRP A 111 61.28 22.10 -44.59
CA TRP A 111 60.55 20.84 -44.61
C TRP A 111 61.30 19.75 -45.36
N ALA A 112 61.93 20.10 -46.49
CA ALA A 112 62.73 19.15 -47.27
C ALA A 112 63.97 18.68 -46.48
N SER A 113 64.66 19.58 -45.78
CA SER A 113 65.80 19.23 -44.90
C SER A 113 65.36 18.30 -43.76
N ALA A 114 64.27 18.66 -43.07
CA ALA A 114 63.71 17.81 -42.02
C ALA A 114 63.30 16.42 -42.55
N CYS A 115 62.67 16.33 -43.72
CA CYS A 115 62.28 15.06 -44.34
C CYS A 115 63.50 14.19 -44.67
N ARG A 116 64.56 14.78 -45.25
CA ARG A 116 65.82 14.08 -45.52
C ARG A 116 66.46 13.55 -44.24
N TRP A 117 66.47 14.36 -43.18
CA TRP A 117 67.00 13.95 -41.88
C TRP A 117 66.20 12.78 -41.28
N VAL A 118 64.86 12.83 -41.33
CA VAL A 118 64.00 11.74 -40.86
C VAL A 118 64.27 10.44 -41.63
N ILE A 119 64.34 10.49 -42.96
CA ILE A 119 64.61 9.30 -43.79
C ILE A 119 66.00 8.72 -43.47
N LYS A 120 67.00 9.58 -43.32
CA LYS A 120 68.39 9.16 -43.03
C LYS A 120 68.55 8.55 -41.63
N ASN A 121 67.81 9.04 -40.65
CA ASN A 121 67.98 8.68 -39.23
C ASN A 121 66.88 7.77 -38.69
N GLU A 122 66.34 6.88 -39.52
CA GLU A 122 65.24 5.97 -39.19
C GLU A 122 65.41 5.21 -37.87
N ILE A 123 66.58 4.63 -37.66
CA ILE A 123 66.88 3.84 -36.46
C ILE A 123 66.82 4.69 -35.19
N LEU A 124 67.25 5.96 -35.27
CA LEU A 124 67.30 6.87 -34.13
C LEU A 124 65.89 7.24 -33.67
N TRP A 125 65.06 7.78 -34.57
CA TRP A 125 63.74 8.26 -34.17
C TRP A 125 62.74 7.12 -33.93
N LYS A 126 62.94 5.93 -34.51
CA LYS A 126 62.12 4.75 -34.17
C LYS A 126 62.21 4.37 -32.71
N ASN A 127 63.36 4.58 -32.06
CA ASN A 127 63.52 4.33 -30.63
C ASN A 127 62.79 5.36 -29.76
N TRP A 128 62.36 6.50 -30.31
CA TRP A 128 61.56 7.50 -29.61
C TRP A 128 60.06 7.22 -29.68
N ILE A 129 59.64 6.33 -30.59
CA ILE A 129 58.22 6.01 -30.75
C ILE A 129 57.84 4.96 -29.68
N PRO A 130 56.87 5.27 -28.79
CA PRO A 130 56.43 4.30 -27.78
C PRO A 130 55.77 3.09 -28.46
N ASP A 131 55.95 1.90 -27.85
CA ASP A 131 55.28 0.66 -28.30
C ASP A 131 53.76 0.91 -28.37
N SER A 132 53.17 0.64 -29.54
CA SER A 132 51.74 0.87 -29.80
C SER A 132 50.82 0.07 -28.89
N THR A 133 51.34 -0.94 -28.22
CA THR A 133 50.65 -1.78 -27.24
C THR A 133 50.80 -1.29 -25.80
N THR A 134 51.38 -0.10 -25.57
CA THR A 134 51.48 0.54 -24.26
C THR A 134 50.29 1.47 -24.03
N CYS A 135 49.19 0.90 -23.55
CA CYS A 135 47.93 1.64 -23.42
C CYS A 135 47.94 2.56 -22.19
N SER A 136 47.45 3.79 -22.38
CA SER A 136 47.25 4.77 -21.31
C SER A 136 45.97 4.49 -20.51
N GLU A 137 45.78 5.24 -19.43
CA GLU A 137 44.54 5.20 -18.64
C GLU A 137 43.31 5.43 -19.52
N GLY A 138 42.29 4.60 -19.31
CA GLY A 138 41.06 4.58 -20.10
C GLY A 138 41.14 3.87 -21.45
N TYR A 139 42.33 3.42 -21.87
CA TYR A 139 42.51 2.61 -23.06
C TYR A 139 42.83 1.16 -22.69
N GLY A 140 42.62 0.25 -23.63
CA GLY A 140 43.01 -1.15 -23.51
C GLY A 140 43.43 -1.75 -24.84
N LEU A 141 44.14 -2.88 -24.74
CA LEU A 141 44.72 -3.61 -25.87
C LEU A 141 43.65 -4.05 -26.87
N VAL A 142 43.97 -3.93 -28.16
CA VAL A 142 43.14 -4.46 -29.25
C VAL A 142 43.95 -5.24 -30.28
N ASP A 143 43.29 -6.20 -30.92
CA ASP A 143 43.80 -6.92 -32.09
C ASP A 143 43.73 -6.05 -33.37
N SER A 144 44.21 -6.61 -34.49
CA SER A 144 44.17 -5.93 -35.80
C SER A 144 42.77 -5.64 -36.35
N ALA A 145 41.75 -6.34 -35.87
CA ALA A 145 40.34 -6.07 -36.18
C ALA A 145 39.73 -5.01 -35.25
N GLY A 146 40.43 -4.61 -34.19
CA GLY A 146 39.97 -3.68 -33.18
C GLY A 146 39.18 -4.31 -32.04
N SER A 147 39.22 -5.64 -31.88
CA SER A 147 38.59 -6.37 -30.78
C SER A 147 39.44 -6.27 -29.51
N LEU A 148 38.80 -6.07 -28.36
CA LEU A 148 39.49 -5.94 -27.07
C LEU A 148 40.14 -7.25 -26.63
N LEU A 149 41.39 -7.17 -26.19
CA LEU A 149 42.19 -8.28 -25.69
C LEU A 149 42.50 -8.09 -24.21
N GLU A 150 42.65 -9.20 -23.49
CA GLU A 150 43.09 -9.21 -22.08
C GLU A 150 44.61 -9.38 -21.92
N ASN A 151 45.33 -9.65 -23.01
CA ASN A 151 46.77 -9.84 -23.02
C ASN A 151 47.42 -9.24 -24.28
N ARG A 152 48.75 -9.03 -24.22
CA ARG A 152 49.53 -8.36 -25.27
C ARG A 152 50.01 -9.30 -26.39
N LEU A 153 49.64 -10.58 -26.39
CA LEU A 153 50.18 -11.56 -27.36
C LEU A 153 49.75 -11.27 -28.82
N GLN A 154 48.52 -10.80 -29.00
CA GLN A 154 47.92 -10.48 -30.31
C GLN A 154 47.61 -8.98 -30.46
N ALA A 155 48.07 -8.16 -29.50
CA ALA A 155 47.76 -6.75 -29.47
C ALA A 155 48.63 -5.99 -30.48
N VAL A 156 48.00 -5.09 -31.23
CA VAL A 156 48.69 -4.23 -32.21
C VAL A 156 48.50 -2.74 -31.93
N ASP A 157 47.44 -2.38 -31.19
CA ASP A 157 47.10 -1.00 -30.87
C ASP A 157 46.26 -0.92 -29.58
N CYS A 158 45.87 0.30 -29.19
CA CYS A 158 45.03 0.59 -28.03
C CYS A 158 43.74 1.33 -28.44
N LYS A 159 42.60 0.95 -27.85
CA LYS A 159 41.33 1.70 -27.99
C LYS A 159 40.73 2.02 -26.62
N ILE A 160 39.90 3.06 -26.57
CA ILE A 160 39.17 3.44 -25.36
C ILE A 160 38.32 2.25 -24.87
N CYS A 161 38.33 2.00 -23.56
CA CYS A 161 37.46 0.98 -22.99
C CYS A 161 36.00 1.42 -23.12
N PRO A 162 35.13 0.61 -23.76
CA PRO A 162 33.73 0.93 -23.86
C PRO A 162 33.05 0.80 -22.49
N VAL A 163 31.88 1.40 -22.38
CA VAL A 163 30.97 1.23 -21.23
C VAL A 163 30.75 -0.25 -20.89
N GLY A 164 30.56 -0.55 -19.61
CA GLY A 164 30.53 -1.91 -19.07
C GLY A 164 31.91 -2.54 -18.89
N ARG A 165 33.01 -1.87 -19.28
CA ARG A 165 34.38 -2.33 -19.05
C ARG A 165 35.23 -1.26 -18.37
N ALA A 166 36.15 -1.70 -17.53
CA ALA A 166 37.13 -0.84 -16.87
C ALA A 166 38.54 -1.07 -17.47
N SER A 167 39.31 0.01 -17.58
CA SER A 167 40.72 -0.01 -17.98
C SER A 167 41.57 -0.47 -16.81
N THR A 168 41.97 -1.74 -16.82
CA THR A 168 42.73 -2.40 -15.74
C THR A 168 44.23 -2.44 -16.08
N PRO A 169 45.13 -2.08 -15.14
CA PRO A 169 46.56 -2.15 -15.36
C PRO A 169 47.07 -3.59 -15.42
N MET A 170 48.06 -3.83 -16.27
CA MET A 170 48.78 -5.09 -16.44
C MET A 170 50.27 -4.79 -16.67
N THR A 171 51.16 -5.65 -16.18
CA THR A 171 52.59 -5.57 -16.48
C THR A 171 53.05 -6.89 -17.05
N ASP A 172 53.74 -6.86 -18.18
CA ASP A 172 54.33 -8.03 -18.82
C ASP A 172 55.83 -7.79 -19.13
N GLY A 173 56.46 -8.71 -19.87
CA GLY A 173 57.89 -8.61 -20.23
C GLY A 173 58.27 -7.38 -21.07
N LYS A 174 57.30 -6.65 -21.63
CA LYS A 174 57.50 -5.38 -22.37
C LYS A 174 57.17 -4.15 -21.51
N GLY A 175 56.83 -4.33 -20.24
CA GLY A 175 56.52 -3.24 -19.31
C GLY A 175 55.02 -3.03 -19.08
N PRO A 176 54.63 -1.92 -18.43
CA PRO A 176 53.25 -1.66 -18.04
C PRO A 176 52.35 -1.38 -19.25
N THR A 177 51.10 -1.83 -19.16
CA THR A 177 50.03 -1.60 -20.13
C THR A 177 48.68 -1.70 -19.44
N ARG A 178 47.59 -1.58 -20.20
CA ARG A 178 46.22 -1.71 -19.70
C ARG A 178 45.35 -2.49 -20.66
N PHE A 179 44.35 -3.17 -20.14
CA PHE A 179 43.35 -3.89 -20.92
C PHE A 179 41.93 -3.60 -20.41
N CYS A 180 40.92 -3.85 -21.24
CA CYS A 180 39.53 -3.55 -20.87
C CYS A 180 38.84 -4.79 -20.31
N LEU A 181 38.72 -4.85 -18.99
CA LEU A 181 38.07 -5.94 -18.25
C LEU A 181 36.57 -5.66 -18.10
N GLN A 182 35.73 -6.69 -18.29
CA GLN A 182 34.29 -6.57 -18.05
C GLN A 182 33.99 -6.32 -16.57
N CYS A 183 33.06 -5.41 -16.30
CA CYS A 183 32.60 -5.18 -14.94
C CYS A 183 31.97 -6.47 -14.38
N PRO A 184 32.42 -6.96 -13.22
CA PRO A 184 31.83 -8.15 -12.61
C PRO A 184 30.37 -7.91 -12.22
N LYS A 185 29.63 -9.00 -11.99
CA LYS A 185 28.25 -8.92 -11.46
C LYS A 185 28.23 -8.09 -10.18
N GLY A 186 27.18 -7.31 -10.01
CA GLY A 186 27.05 -6.34 -8.93
C GLY A 186 27.75 -5.01 -9.16
N THR A 187 28.48 -4.84 -10.26
CA THR A 187 29.09 -3.56 -10.64
C THR A 187 28.63 -3.12 -12.02
N SER A 188 28.80 -1.84 -12.32
CA SER A 188 28.53 -1.26 -13.63
C SER A 188 29.52 -0.15 -13.98
N GLN A 189 29.62 0.16 -15.27
CA GLN A 189 30.39 1.31 -15.73
C GLN A 189 29.66 2.01 -16.89
N GLY A 190 29.17 3.22 -16.64
CA GLY A 190 28.36 3.99 -17.59
C GLY A 190 29.15 4.92 -18.50
N LEU A 191 30.44 5.14 -18.26
CA LEU A 191 31.25 6.12 -18.99
C LEU A 191 32.46 5.50 -19.72
N PRO A 192 32.80 6.08 -20.89
CA PRO A 192 34.06 6.01 -21.59
C PRO A 192 35.35 5.82 -20.80
N GLY A 193 36.14 4.77 -20.96
CA GLY A 193 37.54 4.80 -20.52
C GLY A 193 37.73 5.00 -19.01
N GLU A 194 36.76 4.57 -18.21
CA GLU A 194 36.89 4.57 -16.76
C GLU A 194 37.84 3.45 -16.29
N GLN A 195 38.45 3.66 -15.12
CA GLN A 195 39.48 2.78 -14.60
C GLN A 195 38.94 1.71 -13.64
N GLU A 196 37.75 1.95 -13.09
CA GLU A 196 37.14 1.10 -12.08
C GLU A 196 35.66 0.87 -12.41
N CYS A 197 35.14 -0.28 -11.99
CA CYS A 197 33.71 -0.56 -12.08
C CYS A 197 33.05 -0.13 -10.77
N VAL A 198 31.96 0.64 -10.87
CA VAL A 198 31.25 1.18 -9.72
C VAL A 198 30.29 0.13 -9.19
N PRO A 199 30.30 -0.21 -7.89
CA PRO A 199 29.32 -1.14 -7.31
C PRO A 199 27.91 -0.56 -7.43
N CYS A 200 26.93 -1.43 -7.65
CA CYS A 200 25.54 -1.02 -7.66
C CYS A 200 25.11 -0.49 -6.29
N ASP A 201 24.48 0.68 -6.30
CA ASP A 201 23.94 1.31 -5.10
C ASP A 201 22.81 0.47 -4.48
N LEU A 202 22.43 0.80 -3.24
CA LEU A 202 21.30 0.19 -2.55
C LEU A 202 20.03 0.27 -3.42
N GLY A 203 19.21 -0.79 -3.36
CA GLY A 203 18.02 -0.92 -4.19
C GLY A 203 18.31 -1.20 -5.67
N SER A 204 19.58 -1.38 -6.07
CA SER A 204 19.96 -1.71 -7.44
C SER A 204 20.85 -2.96 -7.49
N TYR A 205 20.89 -3.60 -8.65
CA TYR A 205 21.67 -4.82 -8.88
C TYR A 205 22.19 -4.92 -10.33
N SER A 206 23.17 -5.79 -10.53
CA SER A 206 23.73 -6.12 -11.85
C SER A 206 23.92 -7.64 -11.95
N ALA A 207 23.01 -8.32 -12.63
CA ALA A 207 23.03 -9.79 -12.73
C ALA A 207 24.02 -10.33 -13.78
N VAL A 208 24.44 -9.47 -14.71
CA VAL A 208 25.23 -9.85 -15.89
C VAL A 208 26.57 -9.10 -15.86
N PRO A 209 27.71 -9.76 -16.13
CA PRO A 209 28.97 -9.05 -16.32
C PRO A 209 28.89 -8.09 -17.51
N GLY A 210 29.71 -7.04 -17.49
CA GLY A 210 29.73 -6.06 -18.57
C GLY A 210 28.57 -5.06 -18.53
N SER A 211 27.86 -4.93 -17.40
CA SER A 211 26.71 -4.04 -17.29
C SER A 211 27.12 -2.57 -17.37
N MET A 212 26.44 -1.82 -18.23
CA MET A 212 26.66 -0.37 -18.39
C MET A 212 25.95 0.45 -17.31
N ALA A 213 24.90 -0.10 -16.71
CA ALA A 213 24.13 0.51 -15.63
C ALA A 213 23.57 -0.58 -14.71
N CYS A 214 23.36 -0.24 -13.44
CA CYS A 214 22.66 -1.09 -12.50
C CYS A 214 21.15 -1.00 -12.72
N SER A 215 20.47 -2.14 -12.62
CA SER A 215 19.00 -2.23 -12.70
C SER A 215 18.40 -2.06 -11.31
N LEU A 216 17.28 -1.34 -11.19
CA LEU A 216 16.55 -1.24 -9.93
C LEU A 216 15.92 -2.58 -9.54
N CYS A 217 15.86 -2.87 -8.24
CA CYS A 217 15.08 -4.00 -7.74
C CYS A 217 13.61 -3.85 -8.13
N ALA A 218 13.05 -4.91 -8.72
CA ALA A 218 11.64 -4.93 -9.10
C ALA A 218 10.73 -4.79 -7.87
N VAL A 219 9.47 -4.41 -8.11
CA VAL A 219 8.45 -4.35 -7.06
C VAL A 219 8.34 -5.72 -6.39
N GLY A 220 8.30 -5.72 -5.05
CA GLY A 220 8.32 -6.97 -4.26
C GLY A 220 9.72 -7.53 -4.03
N SER A 221 10.78 -6.80 -4.37
CA SER A 221 12.16 -7.14 -4.04
C SER A 221 12.95 -5.93 -3.56
N TYR A 222 13.96 -6.17 -2.73
CA TYR A 222 14.79 -5.11 -2.15
C TYR A 222 16.29 -5.44 -2.24
N GLY A 223 17.11 -4.40 -2.21
CA GLY A 223 18.57 -4.49 -2.22
C GLY A 223 19.17 -3.73 -1.04
N ASN A 224 19.54 -4.47 0.02
CA ASN A 224 19.99 -3.91 1.29
C ASN A 224 21.52 -3.77 1.42
N ILE A 225 22.28 -4.21 0.42
CA ILE A 225 23.74 -4.09 0.36
C ILE A 225 24.15 -3.52 -1.00
N THR A 226 25.29 -2.85 -1.05
CA THR A 226 25.88 -2.41 -2.31
C THR A 226 26.51 -3.59 -3.04
N GLY A 227 26.65 -3.49 -4.37
CA GLY A 227 27.30 -4.54 -5.15
C GLY A 227 26.43 -5.78 -5.41
N LEU A 228 25.09 -5.65 -5.35
CA LEU A 228 24.19 -6.81 -5.49
C LEU A 228 24.19 -7.39 -6.90
N SER A 229 24.33 -8.70 -6.99
CA SER A 229 24.12 -9.44 -8.25
C SER A 229 22.67 -9.86 -8.47
N ALA A 230 21.84 -9.88 -7.42
CA ALA A 230 20.40 -10.15 -7.47
C ALA A 230 19.71 -9.52 -6.25
N CYS A 231 18.45 -9.08 -6.40
CA CYS A 231 17.68 -8.54 -5.29
C CYS A 231 17.04 -9.65 -4.44
N SER A 232 16.80 -9.35 -3.16
CA SER A 232 16.10 -10.23 -2.23
C SER A 232 14.59 -10.07 -2.38
N VAL A 233 13.86 -11.17 -2.55
CA VAL A 233 12.40 -11.15 -2.71
C VAL A 233 11.70 -11.00 -1.36
N CYS A 234 10.67 -10.15 -1.29
CA CYS A 234 9.82 -9.99 -0.13
C CYS A 234 9.03 -11.28 0.14
N GLY A 235 9.21 -11.89 1.32
CA GLY A 235 8.46 -13.08 1.69
C GLY A 235 8.95 -14.36 1.03
N ASN A 236 10.22 -14.41 0.63
CA ASN A 236 10.86 -15.62 0.13
C ASN A 236 10.60 -16.83 1.08
N GLY A 237 10.05 -17.92 0.53
CA GLY A 237 9.71 -19.12 1.28
C GLY A 237 8.37 -19.08 2.04
N THR A 238 7.56 -18.04 1.86
CA THR A 238 6.21 -17.95 2.46
C THR A 238 5.12 -18.32 1.46
N VAL A 239 4.01 -18.88 1.95
CA VAL A 239 2.85 -19.28 1.11
C VAL A 239 2.17 -18.08 0.42
N SER A 240 2.43 -16.87 0.93
CA SER A 240 1.85 -15.61 0.47
C SER A 240 2.81 -14.75 -0.36
N GLU A 241 3.85 -15.34 -0.98
CA GLU A 241 4.84 -14.61 -1.79
C GLU A 241 4.19 -13.72 -2.87
N ASN A 242 3.17 -14.23 -3.57
CA ASN A 242 2.43 -13.47 -4.61
C ASN A 242 1.58 -12.32 -4.07
N LEU A 243 1.37 -12.25 -2.75
CA LEU A 243 0.63 -11.18 -2.08
C LEU A 243 1.56 -10.14 -1.45
N ARG A 244 2.88 -10.31 -1.57
CA ARG A 244 3.89 -9.37 -1.07
C ARG A 244 4.29 -8.36 -2.15
N SER A 245 4.59 -7.15 -1.72
CA SER A 245 5.04 -6.05 -2.57
C SER A 245 5.96 -5.12 -1.77
N THR A 246 6.73 -4.29 -2.47
CA THR A 246 7.48 -3.17 -1.87
C THR A 246 6.66 -1.90 -1.96
N ASN A 247 6.31 -1.32 -0.81
CA ASN A 247 5.39 -0.19 -0.73
C ASN A 247 6.00 0.97 0.07
N LYS A 248 5.63 2.19 -0.27
CA LYS A 248 6.01 3.41 0.45
C LYS A 248 4.79 4.30 0.65
N ALA A 249 4.68 4.91 1.83
CA ALA A 249 3.67 5.91 2.10
C ALA A 249 4.04 7.23 1.39
N VAL A 250 3.15 7.75 0.57
CA VAL A 250 3.28 9.02 -0.14
C VAL A 250 2.08 9.89 0.22
N LYS A 251 2.32 11.18 0.47
CA LYS A 251 1.25 12.15 0.74
C LYS A 251 0.74 12.71 -0.58
N ILE A 252 -0.51 12.39 -0.92
CA ILE A 252 -1.22 12.92 -2.08
C ILE A 252 -2.41 13.71 -1.52
N HIS A 253 -2.49 15.02 -1.81
CA HIS A 253 -3.56 15.89 -1.33
C HIS A 253 -3.80 15.89 0.21
N LEU A 254 -2.73 15.81 1.01
CA LEU A 254 -2.76 15.71 2.49
C LEU A 254 -3.25 14.36 3.04
N GLU A 255 -3.58 13.39 2.17
CA GLU A 255 -3.88 12.01 2.55
C GLU A 255 -2.66 11.12 2.29
N GLU A 256 -2.37 10.20 3.22
CA GLU A 256 -1.31 9.21 3.06
C GLU A 256 -1.84 8.00 2.27
N GLU A 257 -1.29 7.80 1.07
CA GLU A 257 -1.56 6.65 0.20
C GLU A 257 -0.32 5.75 0.11
N TRP A 258 -0.54 4.44 0.08
CA TRP A 258 0.53 3.45 -0.07
C TRP A 258 0.68 3.08 -1.55
N VAL A 259 1.85 3.36 -2.11
CA VAL A 259 2.15 3.06 -3.51
C VAL A 259 3.28 2.04 -3.61
N ALA A 260 3.15 1.11 -4.55
CA ALA A 260 4.20 0.17 -4.88
C ALA A 260 5.34 0.88 -5.62
N TYR A 261 6.59 0.59 -5.27
CA TYR A 261 7.75 1.24 -5.88
C TYR A 261 8.92 0.28 -6.10
N GLN A 262 9.77 0.60 -7.08
CA GLN A 262 11.00 -0.12 -7.42
C GLN A 262 12.19 0.44 -6.63
N GLY A 263 13.23 -0.37 -6.46
CA GLY A 263 14.47 0.06 -5.80
C GLY A 263 14.36 0.15 -4.29
N ALA A 264 13.58 -0.72 -3.67
CA ALA A 264 13.51 -0.79 -2.21
C ALA A 264 14.88 -1.14 -1.61
N VAL A 265 15.25 -0.44 -0.54
CA VAL A 265 16.58 -0.56 0.09
C VAL A 265 16.59 -1.42 1.36
N SER A 266 15.43 -1.79 1.89
CA SER A 266 15.32 -2.59 3.13
C SER A 266 14.08 -3.49 3.13
N LEU A 267 14.10 -4.46 4.05
CA LEU A 267 12.98 -5.36 4.31
C LEU A 267 11.73 -4.61 4.82
N ASP A 268 11.90 -3.45 5.46
CA ASP A 268 10.79 -2.65 6.00
C ASP A 268 9.87 -2.10 4.90
N ALA A 269 10.38 -2.02 3.67
CA ALA A 269 9.58 -1.67 2.51
C ALA A 269 8.61 -2.80 2.11
N CYS A 270 8.84 -4.04 2.57
CA CYS A 270 7.99 -5.17 2.23
C CYS A 270 6.66 -5.12 2.98
N GLY A 271 5.57 -4.97 2.24
CA GLY A 271 4.19 -5.03 2.73
C GLY A 271 3.34 -5.95 1.85
N CYS A 272 2.02 -5.86 2.01
CA CYS A 272 1.08 -6.57 1.14
C CYS A 272 0.66 -5.73 -0.06
N VAL A 273 0.35 -6.40 -1.17
CA VAL A 273 -0.26 -5.79 -2.36
C VAL A 273 -1.59 -5.10 -2.02
N LYS A 274 -2.01 -4.16 -2.86
CA LYS A 274 -3.36 -3.57 -2.78
C LYS A 274 -4.40 -4.69 -2.87
N GLY A 275 -5.39 -4.68 -1.99
CA GLY A 275 -6.38 -5.78 -1.88
C GLY A 275 -5.92 -6.96 -1.02
N ALA A 276 -4.79 -6.87 -0.33
CA ALA A 276 -4.36 -7.80 0.71
C ALA A 276 -4.10 -7.07 2.04
N ARG A 277 -4.17 -7.81 3.14
CA ARG A 277 -3.94 -7.33 4.51
C ARG A 277 -2.90 -8.16 5.22
N ILE A 278 -2.23 -7.56 6.19
CA ILE A 278 -1.30 -8.26 7.09
C ILE A 278 -2.12 -8.90 8.22
N ASP A 279 -1.78 -10.13 8.61
CA ASP A 279 -2.34 -10.80 9.80
C ASP A 279 -1.49 -10.57 11.06
N ALA A 280 -1.88 -11.16 12.20
CA ALA A 280 -1.13 -11.01 13.44
C ALA A 280 0.29 -11.62 13.42
N LEU A 281 0.57 -12.53 12.47
CA LEU A 281 1.85 -13.21 12.30
C LEU A 281 2.74 -12.53 11.25
N GLY A 282 2.25 -11.48 10.59
CA GLY A 282 2.98 -10.77 9.55
C GLY A 282 2.81 -11.36 8.15
N GLU A 283 1.86 -12.28 7.92
CA GLU A 283 1.54 -12.87 6.63
C GLU A 283 0.50 -12.06 5.85
N CYS A 284 0.60 -12.08 4.52
CA CYS A 284 -0.35 -11.40 3.65
C CYS A 284 -1.53 -12.31 3.30
N LEU A 285 -2.73 -11.90 3.71
CA LEU A 285 -3.99 -12.57 3.40
C LEU A 285 -4.84 -11.72 2.45
N PRO A 286 -5.68 -12.35 1.59
CA PRO A 286 -6.60 -11.61 0.74
C PRO A 286 -7.58 -10.76 1.59
N CYS A 287 -7.97 -9.60 1.05
CA CYS A 287 -8.93 -8.72 1.72
C CYS A 287 -10.31 -9.38 1.79
N GLY A 288 -10.87 -9.48 3.00
CA GLY A 288 -12.20 -10.05 3.23
C GLY A 288 -13.33 -9.14 2.72
N LYS A 289 -14.52 -9.73 2.47
CA LYS A 289 -15.72 -8.95 2.13
C LYS A 289 -16.07 -7.99 3.27
N GLY A 290 -16.35 -6.73 2.93
CA GLY A 290 -16.66 -5.68 3.91
C GLY A 290 -15.43 -4.90 4.39
N LEU A 291 -14.25 -5.20 3.86
CA LEU A 291 -13.02 -4.45 4.10
C LEU A 291 -12.53 -3.76 2.83
N LYS A 292 -11.83 -2.65 3.02
CA LYS A 292 -11.03 -1.92 2.03
C LYS A 292 -9.57 -1.98 2.48
N CYS A 293 -8.77 -2.75 1.76
CA CYS A 293 -7.36 -2.95 2.07
C CYS A 293 -6.51 -2.23 1.02
N GLU A 294 -5.86 -1.13 1.42
CA GLU A 294 -5.04 -0.31 0.51
C GLU A 294 -3.58 -0.81 0.42
N GLY A 295 -3.22 -1.83 1.20
CA GLY A 295 -1.85 -2.38 1.30
C GLY A 295 -1.16 -2.01 2.61
N SER A 296 -0.03 -2.66 2.90
CA SER A 296 0.85 -2.36 4.05
C SER A 296 0.15 -2.26 5.43
N GLY A 297 -0.87 -3.10 5.67
CA GLY A 297 -1.48 -3.27 7.00
C GLY A 297 -2.61 -2.29 7.36
N LYS A 298 -2.89 -1.25 6.56
CA LYS A 298 -4.03 -0.35 6.81
C LYS A 298 -5.32 -1.00 6.28
N VAL A 299 -6.11 -1.53 7.21
CA VAL A 299 -7.43 -2.11 6.94
C VAL A 299 -8.50 -1.10 7.31
N MET A 300 -9.36 -0.77 6.36
CA MET A 300 -10.55 0.05 6.60
C MET A 300 -11.79 -0.83 6.45
N VAL A 301 -12.79 -0.61 7.30
CA VAL A 301 -14.08 -1.29 7.25
C VAL A 301 -15.03 -0.47 6.37
N LEU A 302 -15.76 -1.13 5.47
CA LEU A 302 -16.76 -0.50 4.61
C LEU A 302 -18.04 -0.18 5.40
N GLU A 303 -18.82 0.80 4.92
CA GLU A 303 -20.13 1.12 5.48
C GLU A 303 -21.05 -0.12 5.49
N GLY A 304 -21.81 -0.30 6.57
CA GLY A 304 -22.66 -1.46 6.81
C GLY A 304 -21.92 -2.69 7.37
N PHE A 305 -20.61 -2.60 7.58
CA PHE A 305 -19.79 -3.64 8.20
C PHE A 305 -19.08 -3.14 9.45
N TYR A 306 -18.71 -4.07 10.32
CA TYR A 306 -18.00 -3.83 11.57
C TYR A 306 -16.89 -4.88 11.72
N ALA A 307 -15.70 -4.47 12.14
CA ALA A 307 -14.65 -5.36 12.60
C ALA A 307 -14.09 -4.79 13.91
N ALA A 308 -13.81 -5.64 14.88
CA ALA A 308 -13.28 -5.21 16.16
C ALA A 308 -11.81 -4.77 16.03
N ALA A 309 -11.35 -3.90 16.93
CA ALA A 309 -10.00 -3.33 16.87
C ALA A 309 -8.90 -4.38 17.12
N ASP A 310 -9.20 -5.41 17.93
CA ASP A 310 -8.32 -6.54 18.25
C ASP A 310 -8.21 -7.55 17.08
N SER A 311 -9.25 -7.63 16.26
CA SER A 311 -9.43 -8.64 15.23
C SER A 311 -9.95 -8.02 13.93
N PRO A 312 -9.17 -7.13 13.27
CA PRO A 312 -9.61 -6.35 12.11
C PRO A 312 -9.96 -7.21 10.88
N GLY A 313 -9.51 -8.47 10.86
CA GLY A 313 -9.87 -9.46 9.83
C GLY A 313 -11.22 -10.15 10.03
N SER A 314 -11.82 -10.05 11.22
CA SER A 314 -13.11 -10.67 11.55
C SER A 314 -14.24 -9.68 11.30
N VAL A 315 -14.86 -9.80 10.13
CA VAL A 315 -15.87 -8.85 9.66
C VAL A 315 -17.29 -9.34 9.97
N PHE A 316 -18.06 -8.48 10.59
CA PHE A 316 -19.48 -8.62 10.88
C PHE A 316 -20.29 -7.66 9.99
N LYS A 317 -21.50 -8.07 9.62
CA LYS A 317 -22.45 -7.30 8.82
C LYS A 317 -23.52 -6.73 9.72
N CYS A 318 -23.83 -5.45 9.61
CA CYS A 318 -24.82 -4.78 10.44
C CYS A 318 -26.22 -4.96 9.84
N TYR A 319 -27.06 -5.77 10.48
CA TYR A 319 -28.36 -6.20 9.94
C TYR A 319 -29.54 -5.34 10.46
N GLY A 320 -30.32 -4.74 9.57
CA GLY A 320 -31.41 -3.81 9.91
C GLY A 320 -31.04 -2.39 9.46
N ASP A 321 -30.54 -1.58 10.39
CA ASP A 321 -30.00 -0.26 10.06
C ASP A 321 -28.49 -0.35 9.76
N ALA A 322 -28.11 -0.12 8.50
CA ALA A 322 -26.72 -0.11 8.06
C ALA A 322 -25.92 1.08 8.64
N LYS A 323 -26.59 2.20 8.95
CA LYS A 323 -25.96 3.44 9.44
C LYS A 323 -25.36 3.31 10.84
N ARG A 324 -25.71 2.25 11.58
CA ARG A 324 -25.04 1.87 12.84
C ARG A 324 -23.55 1.65 12.67
N CYS A 325 -23.16 1.25 11.46
CA CYS A 325 -21.80 0.91 11.08
C CYS A 325 -21.36 1.84 9.95
N PRO A 326 -20.89 3.05 10.29
CA PRO A 326 -20.49 4.06 9.31
C PRO A 326 -19.24 3.66 8.50
N GLY A 327 -18.57 2.56 8.86
CA GLY A 327 -17.27 2.18 8.33
C GLY A 327 -16.13 2.98 8.98
N GLY A 328 -14.92 2.86 8.42
CA GLY A 328 -13.73 3.54 8.93
C GLY A 328 -12.71 2.58 9.54
N ALA A 329 -12.01 3.00 10.60
CA ALA A 329 -11.04 2.14 11.27
C ALA A 329 -11.75 0.99 12.01
N PRO A 330 -11.13 -0.20 12.15
CA PRO A 330 -11.64 -1.27 13.01
C PRO A 330 -11.94 -0.75 14.43
N GLY A 331 -13.07 -1.16 15.01
CA GLY A 331 -13.59 -0.67 16.29
C GLY A 331 -14.45 0.59 16.21
N THR A 332 -14.74 1.10 15.00
CA THR A 332 -15.60 2.29 14.80
C THR A 332 -17.07 1.92 14.75
N CYS A 333 -17.88 2.59 15.59
CA CYS A 333 -19.34 2.50 15.61
C CYS A 333 -19.97 3.89 15.54
N ALA A 334 -21.26 3.97 15.17
CA ALA A 334 -22.01 5.22 15.23
C ALA A 334 -22.06 5.83 16.66
N PRO A 335 -22.24 7.15 16.82
CA PRO A 335 -22.19 7.82 18.12
C PRO A 335 -23.12 7.18 19.17
N GLY A 336 -22.60 6.97 20.39
CA GLY A 336 -23.37 6.40 21.51
C GLY A 336 -23.55 4.88 21.47
N ARG A 337 -23.09 4.20 20.42
CA ARG A 337 -23.03 2.73 20.35
C ARG A 337 -21.87 2.18 21.17
N ASP A 338 -22.02 0.93 21.58
CA ASP A 338 -20.99 0.17 22.28
C ASP A 338 -20.13 -0.61 21.26
N ASN A 339 -18.83 -0.32 21.25
CA ASN A 339 -17.85 -0.93 20.34
C ASN A 339 -17.36 -2.30 20.83
N GLU A 340 -17.66 -2.72 22.05
CA GLU A 340 -17.35 -4.08 22.50
C GLU A 340 -18.40 -5.08 22.00
N THR A 341 -19.56 -4.59 21.55
CA THR A 341 -20.64 -5.44 21.07
C THR A 341 -20.51 -5.78 19.59
N VAL A 342 -20.87 -7.02 19.25
CA VAL A 342 -20.87 -7.51 17.87
C VAL A 342 -21.76 -6.63 17.00
N ALA A 343 -21.20 -6.13 15.89
CA ALA A 343 -21.89 -5.30 14.91
C ALA A 343 -22.54 -4.02 15.47
N CYS A 344 -21.92 -3.42 16.51
CA CYS A 344 -22.38 -2.16 17.12
C CYS A 344 -23.87 -2.19 17.48
N ILE A 345 -24.37 -3.31 18.01
CA ILE A 345 -25.81 -3.48 18.19
C ILE A 345 -26.33 -2.77 19.43
N SER A 346 -25.55 -2.75 20.51
CA SER A 346 -25.97 -2.16 21.78
C SER A 346 -25.65 -0.68 21.85
N CYS A 347 -26.52 0.05 22.53
CA CYS A 347 -26.23 1.40 22.97
C CYS A 347 -25.50 1.36 24.32
N LYS A 348 -24.65 2.35 24.58
CA LYS A 348 -24.11 2.57 25.92
C LYS A 348 -25.25 2.86 26.91
N SER A 349 -25.01 2.57 28.18
CA SER A 349 -26.00 2.72 29.27
C SER A 349 -26.64 4.11 29.27
N GLY A 350 -27.98 4.18 29.32
CA GLY A 350 -28.75 5.43 29.35
C GLY A 350 -29.09 6.02 27.98
N LEU A 351 -28.69 5.37 26.88
CA LEU A 351 -29.01 5.77 25.51
C LEU A 351 -29.92 4.74 24.83
N SER A 352 -30.71 5.19 23.86
CA SER A 352 -31.63 4.37 23.06
C SER A 352 -31.35 4.52 21.56
N PRO A 353 -31.62 3.49 20.74
CA PRO A 353 -31.43 3.57 19.29
C PRO A 353 -32.28 4.71 18.70
N GLY A 354 -31.67 5.58 17.89
CA GLY A 354 -32.36 6.55 17.05
C GLY A 354 -32.47 6.09 15.59
N ASP A 355 -33.26 6.81 14.80
CA ASP A 355 -33.52 6.53 13.38
C ASP A 355 -32.31 6.76 12.44
N ASP A 356 -31.26 7.40 12.95
CA ASP A 356 -30.01 7.71 12.26
C ASP A 356 -28.89 6.69 12.53
N GLY A 357 -29.20 5.59 13.22
CA GLY A 357 -28.24 4.55 13.62
C GLY A 357 -27.43 4.91 14.87
N ALA A 358 -27.41 6.17 15.28
CA ALA A 358 -26.80 6.62 16.53
C ALA A 358 -27.68 6.29 17.74
N CYS A 359 -27.11 6.34 18.94
CA CYS A 359 -27.88 6.22 20.18
C CYS A 359 -28.13 7.60 20.78
N LYS A 360 -29.41 7.91 21.02
CA LYS A 360 -29.88 9.17 21.58
C LYS A 360 -30.26 9.01 23.06
N PRO A 361 -30.06 10.04 23.89
CA PRO A 361 -30.48 9.99 25.29
C PRO A 361 -31.98 9.78 25.41
N CYS A 362 -32.37 8.95 26.38
CA CYS A 362 -33.76 8.61 26.63
C CYS A 362 -34.58 9.85 27.05
N SER A 363 -35.69 10.12 26.36
CA SER A 363 -36.61 11.23 26.72
C SER A 363 -37.77 10.72 27.60
N SER A 364 -38.19 11.53 28.58
CA SER A 364 -39.31 11.23 29.50
C SER A 364 -40.65 10.98 28.79
N ARG A 365 -40.82 11.49 27.56
CA ARG A 365 -41.98 11.28 26.70
C ARG A 365 -42.22 9.80 26.38
N ASN A 366 -41.17 8.99 26.29
CA ASN A 366 -41.30 7.58 25.90
C ASN A 366 -41.87 6.70 27.04
N SER A 367 -41.60 7.05 28.30
CA SER A 367 -42.16 6.36 29.47
C SER A 367 -43.66 6.61 29.64
N ALA A 368 -44.13 7.82 29.30
CA ALA A 368 -45.55 8.17 29.32
C ALA A 368 -46.36 7.41 28.26
N VAL A 369 -45.83 7.30 27.03
CA VAL A 369 -46.46 6.52 25.95
C VAL A 369 -46.55 5.04 26.32
N PHE A 370 -45.48 4.48 26.92
CA PHE A 370 -45.47 3.10 27.38
C PHE A 370 -46.54 2.84 28.47
N SER A 371 -46.63 3.74 29.45
CA SER A 371 -47.64 3.65 30.51
C SER A 371 -49.07 3.77 29.97
N MET A 372 -49.31 4.68 29.01
CA MET A 372 -50.60 4.84 28.35
C MET A 372 -50.99 3.60 27.53
N ALA A 373 -50.04 3.01 26.80
CA ALA A 373 -50.28 1.80 26.01
C ALA A 373 -50.66 0.60 26.90
N ILE A 374 -50.00 0.45 28.06
CA ILE A 374 -50.36 -0.59 29.05
C ILE A 374 -51.79 -0.35 29.55
N ILE A 375 -52.14 0.87 29.93
CA ILE A 375 -53.48 1.21 30.43
C ILE A 375 -54.55 0.92 29.37
N LEU A 376 -54.34 1.36 28.12
CA LEU A 376 -55.26 1.11 27.02
C LEU A 376 -55.44 -0.38 26.74
N THR A 377 -54.36 -1.16 26.82
CA THR A 377 -54.42 -2.61 26.60
C THR A 377 -55.17 -3.33 27.72
N VAL A 378 -54.94 -2.93 28.98
CA VAL A 378 -55.70 -3.44 30.14
C VAL A 378 -57.18 -3.09 30.03
N LEU A 379 -57.51 -1.86 29.63
CA LEU A 379 -58.89 -1.43 29.37
C LEU A 379 -59.55 -2.25 28.25
N ALA A 380 -58.83 -2.49 27.15
CA ALA A 380 -59.34 -3.29 26.04
C ALA A 380 -59.65 -4.74 26.48
N ILE A 381 -58.78 -5.35 27.28
CA ILE A 381 -59.00 -6.68 27.86
C ILE A 381 -60.18 -6.68 28.82
N ALA A 382 -60.31 -5.65 29.66
CA ALA A 382 -61.44 -5.51 30.57
C ALA A 382 -62.78 -5.39 29.81
N VAL A 383 -62.83 -4.58 28.75
CA VAL A 383 -64.01 -4.44 27.89
C VAL A 383 -64.35 -5.76 27.20
N LEU A 384 -63.36 -6.43 26.61
CA LEU A 384 -63.54 -7.73 25.98
C LEU A 384 -64.06 -8.77 26.97
N TYR A 385 -63.50 -8.79 28.17
CA TYR A 385 -63.93 -9.69 29.25
C TYR A 385 -65.39 -9.43 29.66
N ILE A 386 -65.78 -8.17 29.86
CA ILE A 386 -67.16 -7.77 30.19
C ILE A 386 -68.11 -8.19 29.07
N PHE A 387 -67.74 -7.92 27.82
CA PHE A 387 -68.54 -8.25 26.64
C PHE A 387 -68.78 -9.76 26.50
N LEU A 388 -67.72 -10.57 26.54
CA LEU A 388 -67.81 -12.03 26.40
C LEU A 388 -68.58 -12.68 27.57
N ARG A 389 -68.53 -12.07 28.76
CA ARG A 389 -69.26 -12.53 29.94
C ARG A 389 -70.76 -12.20 29.87
N ASN A 390 -71.12 -11.00 29.43
CA ASN A 390 -72.52 -10.62 29.21
C ASN A 390 -73.18 -11.54 28.18
N GLU A 391 -72.44 -11.90 27.12
CA GLU A 391 -72.90 -12.87 26.12
C GLU A 391 -73.16 -14.26 26.73
N GLY A 392 -72.35 -14.70 27.70
CA GLY A 392 -72.51 -15.99 28.37
C GLY A 392 -73.67 -16.06 29.37
N GLN A 393 -74.16 -14.92 29.87
CA GLN A 393 -75.26 -14.87 30.85
C GLN A 393 -76.65 -14.84 30.22
N ASP A 394 -76.79 -14.24 29.03
CA ASP A 394 -78.11 -13.87 28.54
C ASP A 394 -78.87 -14.98 27.79
N GLY A 395 -78.24 -16.10 27.40
CA GLY A 395 -78.91 -17.22 26.72
C GLY A 395 -79.66 -16.88 25.42
N LYS A 396 -79.66 -15.61 25.01
CA LYS A 396 -80.28 -15.08 23.81
C LYS A 396 -79.34 -15.32 22.63
N SER A 397 -79.92 -15.82 21.54
CA SER A 397 -79.25 -15.92 20.23
C SER A 397 -78.51 -14.62 19.93
N GLN A 398 -77.20 -14.74 19.73
CA GLN A 398 -76.33 -13.63 19.36
C GLN A 398 -76.89 -13.01 18.07
N SER A 399 -77.02 -11.68 18.01
CA SER A 399 -77.39 -11.01 16.75
C SER A 399 -76.37 -11.37 15.67
N ASN A 400 -76.84 -11.95 14.55
CA ASN A 400 -75.98 -12.35 13.42
C ASN A 400 -75.04 -11.21 12.99
N SER A 401 -75.48 -9.95 13.07
CA SER A 401 -74.68 -8.77 12.74
C SER A 401 -73.47 -8.58 13.67
N LEU A 402 -73.65 -8.86 14.97
CA LEU A 402 -72.59 -8.74 15.99
C LEU A 402 -71.53 -9.84 15.80
N LEU A 403 -71.97 -11.06 15.48
CA LEU A 403 -71.10 -12.18 15.17
C LEU A 403 -70.28 -11.89 13.90
N ILE A 404 -70.93 -11.44 12.81
CA ILE A 404 -70.24 -11.10 11.56
C ILE A 404 -69.22 -9.97 11.77
N ALA A 405 -69.59 -8.92 12.52
CA ALA A 405 -68.67 -7.83 12.84
C ALA A 405 -67.45 -8.33 13.64
N SER A 406 -67.64 -9.22 14.61
CA SER A 406 -66.55 -9.79 15.40
C SER A 406 -65.59 -10.65 14.57
N ILE A 407 -66.13 -11.44 13.63
CA ILE A 407 -65.34 -12.23 12.69
C ILE A 407 -64.55 -11.31 11.75
N ALA A 408 -65.19 -10.28 11.20
CA ALA A 408 -64.54 -9.33 10.30
C ALA A 408 -63.37 -8.60 10.97
N VAL A 409 -63.57 -8.12 12.20
CA VAL A 409 -62.49 -7.49 13.01
C VAL A 409 -61.38 -8.50 13.29
N GLY A 410 -61.72 -9.74 13.65
CA GLY A 410 -60.73 -10.80 13.87
C GLY A 410 -59.88 -11.08 12.63
N GLN A 411 -60.51 -11.21 11.46
CA GLN A 411 -59.81 -11.42 10.19
C GLN A 411 -58.90 -10.25 9.82
N CYS A 412 -59.33 -9.00 10.04
CA CYS A 412 -58.48 -7.83 9.83
C CYS A 412 -57.21 -7.87 10.71
N VAL A 413 -57.34 -8.30 11.97
CA VAL A 413 -56.20 -8.47 12.88
C VAL A 413 -55.29 -9.60 12.41
N THR A 414 -55.84 -10.75 11.99
CA THR A 414 -55.05 -11.87 11.47
C THR A 414 -54.28 -11.51 10.20
N ILE A 415 -54.91 -10.81 9.26
CA ILE A 415 -54.23 -10.33 8.04
C ILE A 415 -53.11 -9.37 8.39
N SER A 416 -53.36 -8.45 9.33
CA SER A 416 -52.34 -7.52 9.83
C SER A 416 -51.15 -8.26 10.45
N GLN A 417 -51.40 -9.28 11.28
CA GLN A 417 -50.35 -10.10 11.87
C GLN A 417 -49.55 -10.88 10.81
N PHE A 418 -50.22 -11.43 9.80
CA PHE A 418 -49.56 -12.14 8.72
C PHE A 418 -48.66 -11.22 7.89
N LEU A 419 -49.13 -10.02 7.56
CA LEU A 419 -48.33 -8.97 6.93
C LEU A 419 -47.12 -8.58 7.79
N GLY A 420 -47.28 -8.48 9.11
CA GLY A 420 -46.17 -8.24 10.04
C GLY A 420 -45.08 -9.31 10.00
N VAL A 421 -45.42 -10.57 9.72
CA VAL A 421 -44.45 -11.67 9.54
C VAL A 421 -43.66 -11.51 8.23
N PHE A 422 -44.25 -10.97 7.16
CA PHE A 422 -43.52 -10.75 5.90
C PHE A 422 -42.33 -9.79 6.05
N ARG A 423 -42.40 -8.84 6.98
CA ARG A 423 -41.25 -7.97 7.33
C ARG A 423 -40.04 -8.77 7.82
N GLN A 424 -40.25 -9.96 8.39
CA GLN A 424 -39.19 -10.80 8.93
C GLN A 424 -38.48 -11.65 7.86
N LEU A 425 -39.03 -11.72 6.63
CA LEU A 425 -38.38 -12.39 5.52
C LEU A 425 -37.13 -11.62 5.06
N LYS A 426 -36.13 -12.35 4.54
CA LYS A 426 -34.87 -11.79 4.02
C LYS A 426 -35.05 -11.12 2.65
N ILE A 427 -36.05 -10.25 2.51
CA ILE A 427 -36.35 -9.50 1.29
C ILE A 427 -36.14 -8.02 1.58
N GLY A 428 -35.36 -7.34 0.74
CA GLY A 428 -35.17 -5.89 0.82
C GLY A 428 -36.40 -5.18 0.28
N TRP A 429 -37.36 -4.88 1.15
CA TRP A 429 -38.53 -4.10 0.80
C TRP A 429 -38.14 -2.63 0.57
N GLY A 430 -38.59 -2.01 -0.52
CA GLY A 430 -38.46 -0.57 -0.74
C GLY A 430 -39.61 0.22 -0.11
N SER A 431 -39.45 1.53 0.06
CA SER A 431 -40.59 2.42 0.32
C SER A 431 -41.52 2.47 -0.90
N PRO A 432 -42.86 2.50 -0.74
CA PRO A 432 -43.63 2.71 0.50
C PRO A 432 -44.00 1.41 1.24
N PHE A 433 -43.57 0.24 0.75
CA PHE A 433 -43.99 -1.05 1.33
C PHE A 433 -43.46 -1.24 2.75
N VAL A 434 -42.25 -0.76 3.03
CA VAL A 434 -41.66 -0.73 4.38
C VAL A 434 -42.53 0.05 5.36
N ASP A 435 -43.02 1.22 4.95
CA ASP A 435 -43.83 2.11 5.80
C ASP A 435 -45.19 1.48 6.15
N VAL A 436 -45.81 0.82 5.17
CA VAL A 436 -47.05 0.06 5.39
C VAL A 436 -46.81 -1.13 6.32
N LEU A 437 -45.72 -1.88 6.12
CA LEU A 437 -45.36 -3.00 7.00
C LEU A 437 -45.03 -2.53 8.43
N ASP A 438 -44.41 -1.37 8.59
CA ASP A 438 -44.14 -0.75 9.90
C ASP A 438 -45.44 -0.39 10.62
N PHE A 439 -46.37 0.27 9.93
CA PHE A 439 -47.68 0.59 10.47
C PHE A 439 -48.45 -0.68 10.89
N VAL A 440 -48.40 -1.71 10.06
CA VAL A 440 -49.09 -2.98 10.33
C VAL A 440 -48.42 -3.81 11.42
N SER A 441 -47.10 -3.68 11.63
CA SER A 441 -46.41 -4.38 12.74
C SER A 441 -46.83 -3.91 14.13
N LEU A 442 -47.31 -2.67 14.28
CA LEU A 442 -47.90 -2.17 15.52
C LEU A 442 -49.19 -2.92 15.86
N LEU A 443 -50.01 -3.21 14.84
CA LEU A 443 -51.21 -4.05 14.95
C LEU A 443 -50.89 -5.53 15.14
N ALA A 444 -49.68 -5.96 14.77
CA ALA A 444 -49.17 -7.30 15.02
C ALA A 444 -48.60 -7.49 16.45
N PHE A 445 -48.72 -6.48 17.32
CA PHE A 445 -48.18 -6.48 18.69
C PHE A 445 -46.69 -6.78 18.78
N ASN A 446 -45.96 -6.56 17.68
CA ASN A 446 -44.51 -6.64 17.69
C ASN A 446 -43.98 -5.30 18.21
N PHE A 447 -44.10 -5.10 19.51
CA PHE A 447 -43.47 -3.95 20.16
C PHE A 447 -41.97 -4.18 20.10
N ASP A 448 -41.33 -3.70 19.04
CA ASP A 448 -39.90 -3.44 19.04
C ASP A 448 -39.63 -2.29 20.04
N TRP A 449 -39.76 -2.63 21.32
CA TRP A 449 -39.23 -2.01 22.53
C TRP A 449 -39.15 -0.48 22.47
N LEU A 450 -40.32 0.17 22.46
CA LEU A 450 -40.40 1.56 22.90
C LEU A 450 -39.82 1.66 24.33
N SER A 451 -38.54 2.02 24.41
CA SER A 451 -37.82 2.45 25.61
C SER A 451 -37.66 1.46 26.79
N LEU A 452 -37.91 0.15 26.64
CA LEU A 452 -37.61 -0.80 27.74
C LEU A 452 -36.13 -0.79 28.12
N SER A 453 -35.23 -0.61 27.15
CA SER A 453 -33.79 -0.38 27.36
C SER A 453 -33.48 0.90 28.14
N CYS A 454 -34.39 1.88 28.12
CA CYS A 454 -34.25 3.12 28.91
C CYS A 454 -34.67 2.96 30.37
N VAL A 455 -35.46 1.93 30.70
CA VAL A 455 -35.97 1.69 32.05
C VAL A 455 -35.13 0.63 32.76
N VAL A 456 -34.81 -0.48 32.09
CA VAL A 456 -33.98 -1.56 32.64
C VAL A 456 -33.14 -2.21 31.54
N THR A 457 -31.84 -2.33 31.77
CA THR A 457 -30.93 -3.09 30.89
C THR A 457 -30.90 -4.56 31.32
N PHE A 458 -31.56 -5.41 30.53
CA PHE A 458 -31.52 -6.86 30.72
C PHE A 458 -30.57 -7.53 29.71
N PRO A 459 -29.90 -8.64 30.07
CA PRO A 459 -29.21 -9.47 29.10
C PRO A 459 -30.16 -9.98 27.99
N PRO A 460 -29.64 -10.29 26.79
CA PRO A 460 -30.46 -10.61 25.62
C PRO A 460 -31.50 -11.72 25.85
N TRP A 461 -31.13 -12.78 26.56
CA TRP A 461 -32.04 -13.89 26.86
C TRP A 461 -33.24 -13.49 27.74
N GLN A 462 -33.05 -12.53 28.67
CA GLN A 462 -34.11 -12.02 29.53
C GLN A 462 -35.03 -11.09 28.76
N MET A 463 -34.49 -10.22 27.90
CA MET A 463 -35.30 -9.42 27.00
C MET A 463 -36.19 -10.34 26.16
N TYR A 464 -35.60 -11.37 25.56
CA TYR A 464 -36.34 -12.38 24.81
C TYR A 464 -37.45 -13.05 25.64
N ALA A 465 -37.15 -13.50 26.86
CA ALA A 465 -38.16 -14.05 27.76
C ALA A 465 -39.29 -13.05 28.02
N VAL A 466 -38.99 -11.78 28.30
CA VAL A 466 -40.01 -10.75 28.50
C VAL A 466 -40.89 -10.58 27.26
N ARG A 467 -40.33 -10.64 26.04
CA ARG A 467 -41.11 -10.59 24.78
C ARG A 467 -42.05 -11.78 24.65
N VAL A 468 -41.56 -12.99 24.87
CA VAL A 468 -42.36 -14.22 24.72
C VAL A 468 -43.45 -14.31 25.80
N PHE A 469 -43.13 -14.00 27.05
CA PHE A 469 -44.06 -14.05 28.18
C PHE A 469 -44.93 -12.78 28.32
N SER A 470 -44.71 -11.74 27.51
CA SER A 470 -45.53 -10.51 27.55
C SER A 470 -47.01 -10.79 27.31
N VAL A 471 -47.32 -11.72 26.39
CA VAL A 471 -48.69 -12.10 26.06
C VAL A 471 -49.35 -12.91 27.18
N LEU A 472 -48.58 -13.71 27.91
CA LEU A 472 -49.07 -14.44 29.10
C LEU A 472 -49.49 -13.47 30.21
N LYS A 473 -48.92 -12.26 30.28
CA LYS A 473 -49.39 -11.22 31.22
C LYS A 473 -50.83 -10.82 30.93
N PHE A 474 -51.28 -10.81 29.67
CA PHE A 474 -52.68 -10.49 29.34
C PHE A 474 -53.64 -11.56 29.84
N ILE A 475 -53.23 -12.83 29.83
CA ILE A 475 -53.99 -13.92 30.45
C ILE A 475 -54.05 -13.74 31.96
N VAL A 476 -52.93 -13.42 32.60
CA VAL A 476 -52.89 -13.14 34.04
C VAL A 476 -53.80 -11.95 34.39
N VAL A 477 -53.76 -10.87 33.60
CA VAL A 477 -54.65 -9.71 33.78
C VAL A 477 -56.12 -10.11 33.63
N ALA A 478 -56.48 -10.89 32.62
CA ALA A 478 -57.85 -11.40 32.47
C ALA A 478 -58.29 -12.26 33.68
N CYS A 479 -57.41 -13.13 34.20
CA CYS A 479 -57.65 -13.92 35.40
C CYS A 479 -57.77 -13.04 36.67
N CYS A 480 -56.95 -11.98 36.79
CA CYS A 480 -57.04 -11.03 37.89
C CYS A 480 -58.34 -10.23 37.86
N ILE A 481 -58.76 -9.77 36.67
CA ILE A 481 -60.06 -9.09 36.47
C ILE A 481 -61.19 -10.02 36.89
N GLN A 482 -61.15 -11.28 36.48
CA GLN A 482 -62.09 -12.31 36.92
C GLN A 482 -62.09 -12.48 38.45
N PHE A 483 -60.92 -12.61 39.07
CA PHE A 483 -60.81 -12.80 40.52
C PHE A 483 -61.32 -11.59 41.30
N LEU A 484 -60.97 -10.37 40.87
CA LEU A 484 -61.48 -9.12 41.43
C LEU A 484 -63.00 -9.03 41.27
N TYR A 485 -63.52 -9.36 40.10
CA TYR A 485 -64.95 -9.33 39.83
C TYR A 485 -65.74 -10.31 40.72
N VAL A 486 -65.26 -11.55 40.84
CA VAL A 486 -65.85 -12.58 41.70
C VAL A 486 -65.77 -12.18 43.17
N GLY A 487 -64.62 -11.66 43.61
CA GLY A 487 -64.39 -11.17 44.97
C GLY A 487 -65.31 -9.99 45.33
N LEU A 488 -65.55 -9.07 44.38
CA LEU A 488 -66.44 -7.92 44.57
C LEU A 488 -67.93 -8.31 44.62
N ARG A 489 -68.36 -9.36 43.92
CA ARG A 489 -69.77 -9.78 43.87
C ARG A 489 -70.19 -10.83 44.90
N LYS A 490 -69.26 -11.40 45.70
CA LYS A 490 -69.53 -12.41 46.76
C LYS A 490 -70.48 -13.55 46.34
N ARG A 491 -70.48 -13.95 45.06
CA ARG A 491 -71.40 -14.97 44.53
C ARG A 491 -70.60 -15.94 43.67
N PHE A 492 -70.18 -17.05 44.28
CA PHE A 492 -69.62 -18.20 43.58
C PHE A 492 -70.80 -18.99 42.99
N VAL A 493 -71.04 -18.84 41.68
CA VAL A 493 -71.96 -19.73 40.96
C VAL A 493 -71.09 -20.73 40.23
N ASP A 494 -70.99 -21.94 40.79
CA ASP A 494 -70.09 -22.99 40.31
C ASP A 494 -70.54 -23.50 38.93
N GLY A 495 -69.70 -23.27 37.91
CA GLY A 495 -69.88 -23.79 36.54
C GLY A 495 -69.82 -22.72 35.44
N LEU A 496 -70.57 -21.62 35.58
CA LEU A 496 -70.64 -20.56 34.57
C LEU A 496 -69.31 -19.78 34.47
N GLU A 497 -68.64 -19.59 35.60
CA GLU A 497 -67.39 -18.81 35.67
C GLU A 497 -66.22 -19.53 34.97
N MET A 498 -66.17 -20.86 34.99
CA MET A 498 -65.12 -21.62 34.29
C MET A 498 -65.27 -21.56 32.76
N PHE A 499 -66.51 -21.63 32.26
CA PHE A 499 -66.80 -21.53 30.83
C PHE A 499 -66.41 -20.14 30.26
N VAL A 500 -66.70 -19.07 31.00
CA VAL A 500 -66.33 -17.70 30.61
C VAL A 500 -64.81 -17.52 30.55
N ILE A 501 -64.07 -18.04 31.53
CA ILE A 501 -62.60 -17.99 31.55
C ILE A 501 -62.02 -18.72 30.34
N VAL A 502 -62.50 -19.93 30.05
CA VAL A 502 -62.04 -20.70 28.88
C VAL A 502 -62.35 -19.97 27.56
N LYS A 503 -63.52 -19.33 27.45
CA LYS A 503 -63.92 -18.54 26.26
C LYS A 503 -63.00 -17.31 26.07
N VAL A 504 -62.73 -16.57 27.14
CA VAL A 504 -61.85 -15.38 27.10
C VAL A 504 -60.41 -15.81 26.78
N MET A 505 -59.90 -16.86 27.43
CA MET A 505 -58.54 -17.35 27.22
C MET A 505 -58.34 -17.92 25.81
N GLY A 506 -59.33 -18.64 25.27
CA GLY A 506 -59.31 -19.14 23.90
C GLY A 506 -59.33 -18.03 22.85
N ASN A 507 -60.16 -17.00 23.04
CA ASN A 507 -60.21 -15.84 22.15
C ASN A 507 -58.91 -15.02 22.19
N LEU A 508 -58.34 -14.79 23.38
CA LEU A 508 -57.05 -14.13 23.51
C LEU A 508 -55.95 -14.94 22.82
N MET A 509 -55.91 -16.27 23.00
CA MET A 509 -54.93 -17.10 22.30
C MET A 509 -55.11 -17.09 20.79
N MET A 510 -56.34 -17.11 20.28
CA MET A 510 -56.60 -17.00 18.85
C MET A 510 -56.11 -15.66 18.28
N VAL A 511 -56.35 -14.55 18.99
CA VAL A 511 -55.90 -13.22 18.57
C VAL A 511 -54.39 -13.09 18.59
N PHE A 512 -53.69 -13.65 19.58
CA PHE A 512 -52.23 -13.48 19.71
C PHE A 512 -51.39 -14.63 19.15
N PHE A 513 -52.03 -15.65 18.55
CA PHE A 513 -51.35 -16.89 18.14
C PHE A 513 -50.14 -16.63 17.22
N ILE A 514 -50.33 -15.87 16.14
CA ILE A 514 -49.29 -15.62 15.14
C ILE A 514 -48.14 -14.80 15.76
N SER A 515 -48.46 -13.79 16.56
CA SER A 515 -47.47 -12.96 17.25
C SER A 515 -46.63 -13.76 18.25
N VAL A 516 -47.27 -14.65 19.04
CA VAL A 516 -46.59 -15.53 19.99
C VAL A 516 -45.71 -16.54 19.25
N ALA A 517 -46.21 -17.18 18.20
CA ALA A 517 -45.44 -18.12 17.40
C ALA A 517 -44.22 -17.45 16.75
N GLY A 518 -44.39 -16.26 16.16
CA GLY A 518 -43.29 -15.50 15.56
C GLY A 518 -42.23 -15.06 16.57
N ALA A 519 -42.64 -14.71 17.80
CA ALA A 519 -41.72 -14.42 18.90
C ALA A 519 -40.95 -15.68 19.33
N ILE A 520 -41.62 -16.82 19.51
CA ILE A 520 -40.97 -18.11 19.88
C ILE A 520 -39.94 -18.54 18.84
N LEU A 521 -40.20 -18.28 17.55
CA LEU A 521 -39.30 -18.64 16.45
C LEU A 521 -38.12 -17.66 16.27
N ALA A 522 -38.06 -16.53 17.01
CA ALA A 522 -37.02 -15.52 16.85
C ALA A 522 -35.57 -16.06 17.01
N PRO A 523 -35.24 -16.93 17.98
CA PRO A 523 -33.89 -17.45 18.14
C PRO A 523 -33.40 -18.28 16.94
N PHE A 524 -34.32 -18.90 16.19
CA PHE A 524 -33.99 -19.74 15.04
C PHE A 524 -33.73 -18.93 13.76
N ARG A 525 -34.04 -17.63 13.76
CA ARG A 525 -33.83 -16.75 12.62
C ARG A 525 -32.40 -16.23 12.61
N CYS A 526 -31.49 -16.99 11.97
CA CYS A 526 -30.07 -16.67 11.90
C CYS A 526 -29.66 -16.03 10.56
N TYR A 527 -28.65 -15.17 10.61
CA TYR A 527 -27.95 -14.64 9.43
C TYR A 527 -26.44 -14.83 9.57
N THR A 528 -25.78 -15.05 8.44
CA THR A 528 -24.35 -15.37 8.39
C THR A 528 -23.54 -14.12 8.06
N HIS A 529 -22.45 -13.93 8.78
CA HIS A 529 -21.49 -12.86 8.59
C HIS A 529 -20.39 -13.26 7.59
N PRO A 530 -19.66 -12.29 7.00
CA PRO A 530 -18.56 -12.57 6.09
C PRO A 530 -17.43 -13.45 6.66
N ASN A 531 -17.21 -13.41 7.98
CA ASN A 531 -16.25 -14.26 8.69
C ASN A 531 -16.73 -15.72 8.91
N GLY A 532 -17.94 -16.08 8.45
CA GLY A 532 -18.50 -17.42 8.55
C GLY A 532 -19.30 -17.70 9.82
N VAL A 533 -19.25 -16.82 10.84
CA VAL A 533 -20.11 -16.98 12.03
C VAL A 533 -21.53 -16.50 11.74
N SER A 534 -22.51 -17.08 12.44
CA SER A 534 -23.92 -16.67 12.30
C SER A 534 -24.45 -16.07 13.59
N ALA A 535 -25.32 -15.08 13.50
CA ALA A 535 -25.97 -14.41 14.63
C ALA A 535 -27.50 -14.38 14.47
N VAL A 536 -28.20 -14.23 15.59
CA VAL A 536 -29.67 -14.13 15.62
C VAL A 536 -30.09 -12.79 15.02
N GLN A 537 -31.07 -12.79 14.12
CA GLN A 537 -31.49 -11.61 13.35
C GLN A 537 -32.05 -10.48 14.24
N ASP A 538 -32.96 -10.81 15.15
CA ASP A 538 -33.57 -9.86 16.09
C ASP A 538 -32.60 -9.50 17.24
N PHE A 539 -31.60 -10.35 17.50
CA PHE A 539 -30.61 -10.21 18.59
C PHE A 539 -29.20 -10.39 18.03
N GLY A 540 -28.77 -9.51 17.12
CA GLY A 540 -27.50 -9.63 16.40
C GLY A 540 -26.23 -9.69 17.25
N GLY A 541 -26.31 -9.40 18.55
CA GLY A 541 -25.22 -9.60 19.52
C GLY A 541 -25.08 -11.04 20.02
N VAL A 542 -26.03 -11.93 19.70
CA VAL A 542 -26.03 -13.33 20.12
C VAL A 542 -25.69 -14.22 18.93
N LEU A 543 -24.64 -15.02 19.05
CA LEU A 543 -24.22 -15.98 18.03
C LEU A 543 -25.15 -17.19 17.99
N CYS A 544 -25.53 -17.63 16.79
CA CYS A 544 -26.31 -18.84 16.55
C CYS A 544 -25.41 -20.09 16.63
N ASN A 545 -24.96 -20.43 17.84
CA ASN A 545 -24.05 -21.56 18.09
C ASN A 545 -24.57 -22.57 19.12
N SER A 546 -25.83 -22.43 19.55
CA SER A 546 -26.46 -23.26 20.59
C SER A 546 -25.70 -23.30 21.92
N GLN A 547 -24.92 -22.26 22.21
CA GLN A 547 -24.16 -22.11 23.46
C GLN A 547 -24.53 -20.80 24.16
N GLY A 548 -24.18 -20.70 25.45
CA GLY A 548 -24.31 -19.47 26.24
C GLY A 548 -25.71 -18.86 26.20
N GLU A 549 -25.80 -17.63 25.71
CA GLU A 549 -27.04 -16.86 25.60
C GLU A 549 -28.04 -17.49 24.60
N HIS A 550 -27.57 -18.02 23.48
CA HIS A 550 -28.42 -18.65 22.49
C HIS A 550 -29.09 -19.91 23.05
N GLN A 551 -28.35 -20.73 23.81
CA GLN A 551 -28.90 -21.91 24.47
C GLN A 551 -30.03 -21.55 25.44
N LYS A 552 -29.86 -20.48 26.24
CA LYS A 552 -30.92 -20.00 27.15
C LYS A 552 -32.16 -19.55 26.38
N MET A 553 -31.98 -18.86 25.24
CA MET A 553 -33.09 -18.46 24.37
C MET A 553 -33.83 -19.68 23.80
N LEU A 554 -33.11 -20.73 23.38
CA LEU A 554 -33.71 -21.97 22.89
C LEU A 554 -34.52 -22.71 23.98
N ILE A 555 -34.02 -22.74 25.22
CA ILE A 555 -34.76 -23.33 26.37
C ILE A 555 -36.06 -22.56 26.62
N VAL A 556 -35.99 -21.23 26.65
CA VAL A 556 -37.18 -20.36 26.81
C VAL A 556 -38.17 -20.59 25.66
N ALA A 557 -37.69 -20.69 24.43
CA ALA A 557 -38.53 -20.99 23.26
C ALA A 557 -39.22 -22.35 23.41
N GLY A 558 -38.50 -23.39 23.84
CA GLY A 558 -39.06 -24.73 24.06
C GLY A 558 -40.14 -24.77 25.14
N ILE A 559 -39.93 -24.08 26.27
CA ILE A 559 -40.94 -23.97 27.33
C ILE A 559 -42.16 -23.20 26.81
N ALA A 560 -41.95 -22.09 26.12
CA ALA A 560 -43.03 -21.28 25.60
C ALA A 560 -43.84 -21.97 24.50
N LEU A 561 -43.23 -22.89 23.74
CA LEU A 561 -43.88 -23.67 22.68
C LEU A 561 -45.02 -24.56 23.20
N ILE A 562 -44.98 -24.96 24.48
CA ILE A 562 -46.05 -25.76 25.11
C ILE A 562 -47.40 -25.05 25.00
N LEU A 563 -47.42 -23.72 25.09
CA LEU A 563 -48.63 -22.91 25.07
C LEU A 563 -49.36 -22.94 23.71
N PRO A 564 -48.76 -22.55 22.57
CA PRO A 564 -49.42 -22.63 21.27
C PRO A 564 -49.69 -24.08 20.85
N VAL A 565 -48.82 -25.04 21.20
CA VAL A 565 -49.04 -26.46 20.86
C VAL A 565 -50.24 -27.03 21.62
N SER A 566 -50.35 -26.76 22.92
CA SER A 566 -51.52 -27.19 23.71
C SER A 566 -52.82 -26.55 23.21
N PHE A 567 -52.78 -25.25 22.88
CA PHE A 567 -53.93 -24.57 22.28
C PHE A 567 -54.35 -25.21 20.94
N LEU A 568 -53.41 -25.46 20.03
CA LEU A 568 -53.70 -26.14 18.76
C LEU A 568 -54.23 -27.56 18.96
N ALA A 569 -53.69 -28.32 19.91
CA ALA A 569 -54.15 -29.67 20.21
C ALA A 569 -55.60 -29.66 20.73
N ILE A 570 -55.93 -28.74 21.65
CA ILE A 570 -57.29 -28.58 22.18
C ILE A 570 -58.24 -28.12 21.07
N ALA A 571 -57.87 -27.11 20.29
CA ALA A 571 -58.69 -26.61 19.19
C ALA A 571 -58.95 -27.71 18.15
N SER A 572 -57.92 -28.45 17.77
CA SER A 572 -58.04 -29.57 16.84
C SER A 572 -58.93 -30.68 17.39
N TYR A 573 -58.79 -31.03 18.68
CA TYR A 573 -59.66 -32.01 19.32
C TYR A 573 -61.13 -31.56 19.32
N VAL A 574 -61.39 -30.30 19.67
CA VAL A 574 -62.75 -29.74 19.68
C VAL A 574 -63.36 -29.76 18.29
N VAL A 575 -62.61 -29.34 17.26
CA VAL A 575 -63.11 -29.28 15.87
C VAL A 575 -63.29 -30.67 15.26
N ILE A 576 -62.36 -31.59 15.48
CA ILE A 576 -62.35 -32.90 14.82
C ILE A 576 -63.24 -33.92 15.55
N VAL A 577 -63.29 -33.87 16.88
CA VAL A 577 -63.94 -34.91 17.69
C VAL A 577 -65.26 -34.42 18.29
N GLU A 578 -65.26 -33.24 18.93
CA GLU A 578 -66.41 -32.79 19.72
C GLU A 578 -67.49 -32.13 18.84
N LEU A 579 -67.09 -31.32 17.86
CA LEU A 579 -68.02 -30.63 16.96
C LEU A 579 -68.90 -31.61 16.16
N PRO A 580 -68.37 -32.65 15.48
CA PRO A 580 -69.21 -33.61 14.76
C PRO A 580 -70.15 -34.37 15.70
N LYS A 581 -69.69 -34.76 16.89
CA LYS A 581 -70.53 -35.42 17.90
C LYS A 581 -71.70 -34.54 18.35
N ARG A 582 -71.48 -33.23 18.49
CA ARG A 582 -72.54 -32.28 18.87
C ARG A 582 -73.50 -31.98 17.72
N MET A 583 -72.98 -31.85 16.50
CA MET A 583 -73.81 -31.69 15.30
C MET A 583 -74.71 -32.91 15.09
N GLN A 584 -74.18 -34.12 15.21
CA GLN A 584 -74.95 -35.37 15.15
C GLN A 584 -76.01 -35.50 16.24
N LYS A 585 -75.76 -34.93 17.44
CA LYS A 585 -76.74 -34.90 18.54
C LYS A 585 -77.79 -33.78 18.41
N ALA A 586 -77.53 -32.76 17.60
CA ALA A 586 -78.43 -31.63 17.36
C ALA A 586 -79.33 -31.84 16.13
N ASP A 587 -79.01 -32.82 15.27
CA ASP A 587 -79.82 -33.26 14.11
C ASP A 587 -80.89 -34.33 14.47
N VAL A 588 -81.13 -34.57 15.77
CA VAL A 588 -82.25 -35.37 16.32
C VAL A 588 -83.15 -34.43 17.12
#